data_AF-A0AAW7XW94-F1
#
_entry.id   AF-A0AAW7XW94-F1
#
_cell.length_a   1.000
_cell.length_b   1.000
_cell.length_c   1.000
_cell.angle_alpha   90.00
_cell.angle_beta   90.00
_cell.angle_gamma   90.00
#
_symmetry.space_group_name_H-M   'P 1'
#
loop_
_entity.id
_entity.type
_entity.pdbx_description
1 polymer ?
#
loop_
_entity_poly.entity_id
_entity_poly.type
_entity_poly.pdbx_seq_one_letter_code
_entity_poly.pdbx_strand_id
1 'polypeptide(L)'
;MPAEALRQLEKVKNLYLSDFRMGRMNERRLTVIFDEGIEGEPDQLKSGNSVIDDLLGKARVIEVRPGSRRFTLRFEDYVSFKITDETFSKSEKAPALDDKTPASLFRENPSAVFLRHVKEWTIYEDYHADKMHHYCVAALNHVLEVVTTVPPLVEMQVLGEADFPA
;
A
#
# COMPACT_ATOMS: atom_id res chain seq x y z
N MET A 1 -16.10 12.28 -4.05
CA MET A 1 -14.76 12.50 -3.44
C MET A 1 -13.98 11.19 -3.24
N PRO A 2 -14.55 10.09 -2.70
CA PRO A 2 -13.80 8.83 -2.49
C PRO A 2 -13.21 8.20 -3.77
N ALA A 3 -13.95 8.31 -4.89
CA ALA A 3 -13.54 7.70 -6.15
C ALA A 3 -12.29 8.35 -6.79
N GLU A 4 -12.05 9.64 -6.56
CA GLU A 4 -10.87 10.31 -7.14
C GLU A 4 -9.60 9.98 -6.37
N ALA A 5 -9.65 9.99 -5.04
CA ALA A 5 -8.51 9.59 -4.21
C ALA A 5 -8.06 8.16 -4.54
N LEU A 6 -9.00 7.23 -4.70
CA LEU A 6 -8.71 5.86 -5.11
C LEU A 6 -8.06 5.79 -6.51
N ARG A 7 -8.60 6.52 -7.50
CA ARG A 7 -8.02 6.58 -8.86
C ARG A 7 -6.61 7.16 -8.87
N GLN A 8 -6.31 8.08 -7.96
CA GLN A 8 -4.97 8.64 -7.82
C GLN A 8 -4.03 7.62 -7.16
N LEU A 9 -4.48 6.91 -6.12
CA LEU A 9 -3.74 5.84 -5.45
C LEU A 9 -3.32 4.73 -6.44
N GLU A 10 -4.24 4.30 -7.30
CA GLU A 10 -4.00 3.26 -8.32
C GLU A 10 -2.89 3.63 -9.33
N LYS A 11 -2.58 4.92 -9.47
CA LYS A 11 -1.57 5.43 -10.40
C LYS A 11 -0.20 5.66 -9.75
N VAL A 12 -0.11 5.56 -8.42
CA VAL A 12 1.16 5.80 -7.72
C VAL A 12 2.11 4.64 -7.98
N LYS A 13 3.36 4.97 -8.32
CA LYS A 13 4.42 3.98 -8.61
C LYS A 13 5.25 3.62 -7.39
N ASN A 14 5.39 4.55 -6.45
CA ASN A 14 6.20 4.41 -5.25
C ASN A 14 5.35 4.80 -4.05
N LEU A 15 5.01 3.83 -3.20
CA LEU A 15 4.29 4.06 -1.95
C LEU A 15 5.11 3.56 -0.79
N TYR A 16 5.05 4.26 0.33
CA TYR A 16 5.57 3.81 1.62
C TYR A 16 4.43 3.73 2.62
N LEU A 17 4.35 2.63 3.37
CA LEU A 17 3.50 2.56 4.55
C LEU A 17 4.13 3.45 5.64
N SER A 18 3.45 4.54 6.00
CA SER A 18 3.96 5.56 6.95
C SER A 18 3.36 5.43 8.34
N ASP A 19 2.10 4.98 8.43
CA ASP A 19 1.43 4.79 9.72
C ASP A 19 0.37 3.69 9.61
N PHE A 20 0.13 3.02 10.73
CA PHE A 20 -0.83 1.94 10.86
C PHE A 20 -1.45 1.98 12.25
N ARG A 21 -2.78 2.08 12.32
CA ARG A 21 -3.52 2.21 13.57
C ARG A 21 -4.75 1.34 13.58
N MET A 22 -4.86 0.51 14.61
CA MET A 22 -6.09 -0.21 14.92
C MET A 22 -7.03 0.67 15.74
N GLY A 23 -8.33 0.53 15.51
CA GLY A 23 -9.39 1.12 16.31
C GLY A 23 -9.31 0.67 17.78
N ARG A 24 -9.91 1.45 18.67
CA ARG A 24 -9.87 1.16 20.12
C ARG A 24 -11.02 0.23 20.51
N MET A 25 -10.73 -0.70 21.42
CA MET A 25 -11.60 -1.67 22.15
C MET A 25 -12.75 -2.34 21.38
N ASN A 26 -13.67 -1.59 20.76
CA ASN A 26 -14.87 -2.09 20.08
C ASN A 26 -14.98 -1.64 18.62
N GLU A 27 -14.04 -0.86 18.11
CA GLU A 27 -14.02 -0.45 16.70
C GLU A 27 -13.26 -1.50 15.87
N ARG A 28 -13.96 -2.18 14.95
CA ARG A 28 -13.35 -3.03 13.91
C ARG A 28 -12.73 -2.19 12.78
N ARG A 29 -12.12 -1.07 13.17
CA ARG A 29 -11.56 -0.10 12.25
C ARG A 29 -10.06 -0.32 12.12
N LEU A 30 -9.59 -0.37 10.89
CA LEU A 30 -8.19 -0.26 10.57
C LEU A 30 -7.93 1.02 9.79
N THR A 31 -7.01 1.86 10.27
CA THR A 31 -6.56 3.07 9.56
C THR A 31 -5.12 2.90 9.14
N VAL A 32 -4.84 3.13 7.87
CA VAL A 32 -3.52 2.95 7.27
C VAL A 32 -3.18 4.18 6.45
N ILE A 33 -1.96 4.68 6.62
CA ILE A 33 -1.47 5.86 5.91
C ILE A 33 -0.33 5.44 4.99
N PHE A 34 -0.45 5.78 3.71
CA PHE A 34 0.61 5.62 2.72
C PHE A 34 1.05 6.96 2.18
N ASP A 35 2.35 7.15 2.03
CA ASP A 35 2.92 8.33 1.39
C ASP A 35 3.56 7.98 0.05
N GLU A 36 3.32 8.82 -0.94
CA GLU A 36 3.96 8.73 -2.25
C GLU A 36 5.43 9.15 -2.16
N GLY A 37 6.31 8.26 -2.63
CA GLY A 37 7.70 8.60 -2.93
C GLY A 37 7.82 9.24 -4.31
N ILE A 38 8.44 10.42 -4.39
CA ILE A 38 8.70 11.08 -5.68
C ILE A 38 10.17 10.90 -6.02
N GLU A 39 10.47 10.40 -7.23
CA GLU A 39 11.83 10.28 -7.74
C GLU A 39 12.52 11.65 -7.86
N GLY A 40 13.68 11.78 -7.22
CA GLY A 40 14.55 12.94 -7.33
C GLY A 40 15.24 13.04 -8.69
N GLU A 41 16.08 14.07 -8.80
CA GLU A 41 17.00 14.17 -9.93
C GLU A 41 18.10 13.10 -9.81
N PRO A 42 18.62 12.57 -10.94
CA PRO A 42 19.73 11.65 -10.91
C PRO A 42 20.96 12.30 -10.29
N ASP A 43 21.42 11.77 -9.16
CA ASP A 43 22.64 12.20 -8.49
C ASP A 43 23.63 11.03 -8.38
N GLN A 44 24.91 11.35 -8.23
CA GLN A 44 25.94 10.35 -8.07
C GLN A 44 25.83 9.72 -6.68
N LEU A 45 25.78 8.40 -6.64
CA LEU A 45 25.81 7.67 -5.38
C LEU A 45 27.12 7.96 -4.64
N LYS A 46 27.01 8.09 -3.32
CA LYS A 46 28.14 8.28 -2.42
C LYS A 46 28.16 7.15 -1.41
N SER A 47 28.50 5.95 -1.88
CA SER A 47 28.66 4.77 -1.02
C SER A 47 29.89 4.87 -0.12
N GLY A 48 30.78 5.84 -0.38
CA GLY A 48 32.08 5.97 0.28
C GLY A 48 33.19 5.16 -0.39
N ASN A 49 32.90 4.52 -1.52
CA ASN A 49 33.86 3.80 -2.34
C ASN A 49 33.73 4.24 -3.80
N SER A 50 34.74 4.98 -4.30
CA SER A 50 34.72 5.55 -5.65
C SER A 50 34.57 4.51 -6.77
N VAL A 51 35.08 3.28 -6.57
CA VAL A 51 34.94 2.20 -7.57
C VAL A 51 33.49 1.73 -7.65
N ILE A 52 32.79 1.65 -6.51
CA ILE A 52 31.37 1.29 -6.46
C ILE A 52 30.52 2.42 -7.01
N ASP A 53 30.85 3.67 -6.66
CA ASP A 53 30.13 4.85 -7.11
C ASP A 53 30.22 5.02 -8.64
N ASP A 54 31.38 4.75 -9.23
CA ASP A 54 31.58 4.76 -10.69
C ASP A 54 30.85 3.61 -11.40
N LEU A 55 30.77 2.43 -10.77
CA LEU A 55 30.09 1.25 -11.33
C LEU A 55 28.56 1.41 -11.33
N LEU A 56 28.00 1.92 -10.22
CA LEU A 56 26.56 2.12 -10.06
C LEU A 56 26.07 3.37 -10.80
N GLY A 57 26.96 4.35 -11.02
CA GLY A 57 26.65 5.58 -11.73
C GLY A 57 25.66 6.48 -11.00
N LYS A 58 24.82 7.18 -11.76
CA LYS A 58 23.78 8.07 -11.20
C LYS A 58 22.54 7.28 -10.84
N ALA A 59 21.99 7.54 -9.65
CA ALA A 59 20.73 6.98 -9.19
C ALA A 59 19.73 8.09 -8.87
N ARG A 60 18.43 7.76 -8.93
CA ARG A 60 17.35 8.63 -8.48
C ARG A 60 16.94 8.16 -7.09
N VAL A 61 17.05 9.04 -6.10
CA VAL A 61 16.52 8.74 -4.76
C VAL A 61 15.00 8.91 -4.80
N ILE A 62 14.27 7.97 -4.19
CA ILE A 62 12.82 8.07 -4.03
C ILE A 62 12.57 8.56 -2.61
N GLU A 63 11.95 9.74 -2.48
CA GLU A 63 11.75 10.38 -1.17
C GLU A 63 10.33 10.92 -1.04
N VAL A 64 9.80 10.88 0.18
CA VAL A 64 8.59 11.60 0.56
C VAL A 64 8.99 13.04 0.89
N ARG A 65 8.39 14.00 0.20
CA ARG A 65 8.76 15.43 0.27
C ARG A 65 7.55 16.33 0.01
N PRO A 66 7.66 17.66 0.17
CA PRO A 66 6.59 18.57 -0.25
C PRO A 66 6.16 18.31 -1.70
N GLY A 67 4.86 18.22 -1.93
CA GLY A 67 4.26 17.78 -3.19
C GLY A 67 3.91 16.29 -3.26
N SER A 68 4.45 15.44 -2.38
CA SER A 68 4.02 14.04 -2.24
C SER A 68 2.54 13.95 -1.88
N ARG A 69 1.85 12.93 -2.39
CA ARG A 69 0.49 12.61 -1.99
C ARG A 69 0.48 11.64 -0.81
N ARG A 70 -0.29 11.96 0.23
CA ARG A 70 -0.62 11.08 1.35
C ARG A 70 -2.01 10.51 1.16
N PHE A 71 -2.13 9.19 1.32
CA PHE A 71 -3.37 8.45 1.22
C PHE A 71 -3.72 7.85 2.57
N THR A 72 -4.91 8.17 3.08
CA THR A 72 -5.46 7.55 4.29
C THR A 72 -6.55 6.58 3.91
N LEU A 73 -6.33 5.30 4.20
CA LEU A 73 -7.30 4.23 3.99
C LEU A 73 -7.92 3.86 5.33
N ARG A 74 -9.25 3.87 5.40
CA ARG A 74 -10.01 3.41 6.57
C ARG A 74 -10.88 2.22 6.20
N PHE A 75 -10.60 1.08 6.81
CA PHE A 75 -11.41 -0.14 6.73
C PHE A 75 -12.28 -0.20 7.97
N GLU A 76 -13.59 0.06 7.86
CA GLU A 76 -14.48 0.18 9.02
C GLU A 76 -14.98 -1.15 9.57
N ASP A 77 -14.87 -2.23 8.79
CA ASP A 77 -15.24 -3.59 9.17
C ASP A 77 -14.23 -4.62 8.64
N TYR A 78 -12.98 -4.50 9.07
CA TYR A 78 -11.98 -5.52 8.73
C TYR A 78 -12.31 -6.85 9.44
N VAL A 79 -12.12 -7.96 8.72
CA VAL A 79 -12.22 -9.33 9.24
C VAL A 79 -10.84 -9.80 9.71
N SER A 80 -9.82 -9.59 8.88
CA SER A 80 -8.43 -9.95 9.16
C SER A 80 -7.48 -9.08 8.35
N PHE A 81 -6.27 -8.91 8.83
CA PHE A 81 -5.20 -8.26 8.08
C PHE A 81 -3.86 -8.91 8.38
N LYS A 82 -2.88 -8.69 7.50
CA LYS A 82 -1.47 -8.98 7.77
C LYS A 82 -0.58 -7.90 7.17
N ILE A 83 0.55 -7.67 7.82
CA ILE A 83 1.65 -6.86 7.32
C ILE A 83 2.84 -7.79 7.14
N THR A 84 3.47 -7.71 5.98
CA THR A 84 4.69 -8.45 5.67
C THR A 84 5.75 -7.45 5.25
N ASP A 85 6.97 -7.58 5.77
CA ASP A 85 8.13 -6.83 5.25
C ASP A 85 8.30 -7.17 3.76
N GLU A 86 8.39 -6.13 2.93
CA GLU A 86 8.40 -6.26 1.46
C GLU A 86 9.53 -7.18 0.99
N THR A 87 10.69 -7.14 1.66
CA THR A 87 11.88 -7.91 1.29
C THR A 87 11.70 -9.43 1.47
N PHE A 88 10.75 -9.83 2.32
CA PHE A 88 10.37 -11.22 2.54
C PHE A 88 9.03 -11.58 1.87
N SER A 89 8.45 -10.65 1.11
CA SER A 89 7.18 -10.87 0.44
C SER A 89 7.37 -11.72 -0.82
N LYS A 90 6.43 -12.64 -1.04
CA LYS A 90 6.33 -13.37 -2.31
C LYS A 90 5.10 -12.88 -3.03
N SER A 91 5.30 -12.29 -4.20
CA SER A 91 4.19 -11.93 -5.08
C SER A 91 3.42 -13.17 -5.49
N GLU A 92 2.13 -13.20 -5.16
CA GLU A 92 1.22 -14.13 -5.82
C GLU A 92 1.12 -13.77 -7.30
N LYS A 93 1.14 -14.81 -8.15
CA LYS A 93 0.89 -14.67 -9.58
C LYS A 93 -0.56 -14.21 -9.77
N ALA A 94 -0.78 -12.90 -9.78
CA ALA A 94 -2.02 -12.33 -10.29
C ALA A 94 -1.89 -12.22 -11.82
N PRO A 95 -2.96 -12.51 -12.57
CA PRO A 95 -2.98 -12.18 -13.99
C PRO A 95 -2.75 -10.66 -14.15
N ALA A 96 -1.86 -10.27 -15.07
CA ALA A 96 -1.74 -8.88 -15.46
C ALA A 96 -3.09 -8.41 -16.01
N LEU A 97 -3.52 -7.17 -15.68
CA LEU A 97 -4.75 -6.61 -16.26
C LEU A 97 -4.63 -6.49 -17.79
N ASP A 98 -3.43 -6.14 -18.28
CA ASP A 98 -2.98 -6.26 -19.67
C ASP A 98 -1.44 -6.16 -19.73
N ASP A 99 -0.83 -6.38 -20.91
CA ASP A 99 0.62 -6.31 -21.11
C ASP A 99 1.22 -4.88 -21.01
N LYS A 100 0.39 -3.83 -20.87
CA LYS A 100 0.80 -2.43 -21.01
C LYS A 100 0.65 -1.60 -19.74
N THR A 101 -0.11 -2.10 -18.76
CA THR A 101 -0.41 -1.41 -17.52
C THR A 101 0.25 -2.17 -16.37
N PRO A 102 1.30 -1.62 -15.73
CA PRO A 102 1.86 -2.24 -14.54
C PRO A 102 0.75 -2.42 -13.50
N ALA A 103 0.76 -3.57 -12.81
CA ALA A 103 -0.24 -3.84 -11.78
C ALA A 103 -0.21 -2.72 -10.73
N SER A 104 -1.37 -2.13 -10.47
CA SER A 104 -1.53 -1.14 -9.40
C SER A 104 -1.00 -1.70 -8.08
N LEU A 105 -0.27 -0.88 -7.32
CA LEU A 105 0.19 -1.25 -5.99
C LEU A 105 -0.98 -1.55 -5.05
N PHE A 106 -2.13 -0.91 -5.28
CA PHE A 106 -3.41 -1.20 -4.64
C PHE A 106 -4.27 -2.08 -5.55
N ARG A 107 -4.66 -3.27 -5.07
CA ARG A 107 -5.52 -4.18 -5.85
C ARG A 107 -6.51 -4.93 -4.98
N GLU A 108 -7.69 -5.20 -5.55
CA GLU A 108 -8.57 -6.24 -5.01
C GLU A 108 -8.13 -7.60 -5.58
N ASN A 109 -7.82 -8.59 -4.73
CA ASN A 109 -7.44 -9.93 -5.19
C ASN A 109 -8.38 -11.01 -4.59
N PRO A 110 -9.51 -11.32 -5.24
CA PRO A 110 -10.46 -12.31 -4.75
C PRO A 110 -9.92 -13.75 -4.81
N SER A 111 -8.75 -13.97 -5.39
CA SER A 111 -8.09 -15.28 -5.50
C SER A 111 -6.90 -15.44 -4.54
N ALA A 112 -6.70 -14.49 -3.63
CA ALA A 112 -5.56 -14.50 -2.74
C ALA A 112 -5.51 -15.75 -1.84
N VAL A 113 -4.32 -16.32 -1.63
CA VAL A 113 -4.11 -17.39 -0.63
C VAL A 113 -4.56 -16.89 0.74
N PHE A 114 -4.26 -15.63 1.06
CA PHE A 114 -4.67 -15.03 2.31
C PHE A 114 -6.20 -14.99 2.49
N LEU A 115 -6.95 -14.61 1.45
CA LEU A 115 -8.42 -14.61 1.52
C LEU A 115 -8.97 -16.03 1.74
N ARG A 116 -8.43 -17.04 1.05
CA ARG A 116 -8.84 -18.44 1.28
C ARG A 116 -8.59 -18.88 2.72
N HIS A 117 -7.40 -18.57 3.25
CA HIS A 117 -7.07 -18.87 4.64
C HIS A 117 -8.05 -18.18 5.62
N VAL A 118 -8.38 -16.90 5.40
CA VAL A 118 -9.35 -16.18 6.25
C VAL A 118 -10.74 -16.83 6.18
N LYS A 119 -11.19 -17.25 5.00
CA LYS A 119 -12.47 -17.97 4.85
C LYS A 119 -12.49 -19.31 5.58
N GLU A 120 -11.42 -20.08 5.51
CA GLU A 120 -11.31 -21.38 6.19
C GLU A 120 -11.30 -21.25 7.72
N TRP A 121 -10.79 -20.13 8.26
CA TRP A 121 -10.58 -19.92 9.69
C TRP A 121 -11.59 -18.99 10.35
N THR A 122 -12.60 -18.53 9.62
CA THR A 122 -13.66 -17.66 10.14
C THR A 122 -15.03 -18.24 9.82
N ILE A 123 -16.01 -17.95 10.68
CA ILE A 123 -17.41 -18.38 10.50
C ILE A 123 -18.25 -17.34 9.74
N TYR A 124 -17.64 -16.29 9.19
CA TYR A 124 -18.38 -15.15 8.65
C TYR A 124 -19.34 -15.56 7.52
N GLU A 125 -18.89 -16.41 6.60
CA GLU A 125 -19.71 -16.90 5.47
C GLU A 125 -20.84 -17.85 5.94
N ASP A 126 -20.79 -18.37 7.17
CA ASP A 126 -21.88 -19.18 7.74
C ASP A 126 -23.10 -18.32 8.11
N TYR A 127 -22.89 -17.02 8.39
CA TYR A 127 -23.92 -16.09 8.86
C TYR A 127 -24.24 -14.98 7.86
N HIS A 128 -23.36 -14.73 6.90
CA HIS A 128 -23.50 -13.63 5.96
C HIS A 128 -23.31 -14.10 4.52
N ALA A 129 -24.30 -13.80 3.67
CA ALA A 129 -24.31 -14.17 2.25
C ALA A 129 -23.53 -13.18 1.36
N ASP A 130 -23.00 -12.10 1.93
CA ASP A 130 -22.19 -11.11 1.23
C ASP A 130 -20.74 -11.58 1.04
N LYS A 131 -20.05 -10.97 0.08
CA LYS A 131 -18.71 -11.38 -0.32
C LYS A 131 -17.67 -10.60 0.50
N MET A 132 -16.77 -11.30 1.17
CA MET A 132 -15.55 -10.68 1.69
C MET A 132 -14.71 -10.09 0.56
N HIS A 133 -14.23 -8.87 0.77
CA HIS A 133 -13.27 -8.18 -0.09
C HIS A 133 -11.86 -8.39 0.43
N HIS A 134 -10.90 -8.56 -0.48
CA HIS A 134 -9.48 -8.62 -0.15
C HIS A 134 -8.75 -7.50 -0.89
N TYR A 135 -8.11 -6.61 -0.13
CA TYR A 135 -7.28 -5.55 -0.65
C TYR A 135 -5.82 -5.82 -0.32
N CYS A 136 -4.94 -5.60 -1.30
CA CYS A 136 -3.50 -5.70 -1.15
C CYS A 136 -2.86 -4.37 -1.55
N VAL A 137 -1.98 -3.85 -0.69
CA VAL A 137 -1.10 -2.71 -0.97
C VAL A 137 0.35 -3.18 -0.91
N ALA A 138 1.02 -3.23 -2.05
CA ALA A 138 2.44 -3.56 -2.15
C ALA A 138 3.28 -2.27 -2.07
N ALA A 139 3.49 -1.73 -0.86
CA ALA A 139 4.37 -0.59 -0.66
C ALA A 139 5.84 -1.03 -0.67
N LEU A 140 6.76 -0.09 -0.92
CA LEU A 140 8.20 -0.32 -1.05
C LEU A 140 8.89 -0.76 0.26
N ASN A 141 8.22 -0.63 1.40
CA ASN A 141 8.71 -1.06 2.69
C ASN A 141 7.88 -2.20 3.31
N HIS A 142 6.58 -2.29 2.99
CA HIS A 142 5.68 -3.30 3.54
C HIS A 142 4.60 -3.69 2.53
N VAL A 143 4.22 -4.96 2.55
CA VAL A 143 2.99 -5.44 1.91
C VAL A 143 1.89 -5.56 2.95
N LEU A 144 0.83 -4.78 2.78
CA LEU A 144 -0.38 -4.89 3.58
C LEU A 144 -1.44 -5.69 2.81
N GLU A 145 -2.04 -6.65 3.46
CA GLU A 145 -3.25 -7.32 2.97
C GLU A 145 -4.37 -7.21 4.00
N VAL A 146 -5.55 -6.81 3.57
CA VAL A 146 -6.73 -6.62 4.41
C VAL A 146 -7.92 -7.35 3.81
N VAL A 147 -8.56 -8.20 4.61
CA VAL A 147 -9.88 -8.78 4.32
C VAL A 147 -10.93 -7.99 5.09
N THR A 148 -11.97 -7.53 4.40
CA THR A 148 -13.01 -6.64 4.92
C THR A 148 -14.36 -6.99 4.33
N THR A 149 -15.44 -6.62 5.01
CA THR A 149 -16.82 -6.84 4.52
C THR A 149 -17.32 -5.69 3.66
N VAL A 150 -16.71 -4.51 3.80
CA VAL A 150 -17.00 -3.33 2.99
C VAL A 150 -15.72 -2.71 2.42
N PRO A 151 -15.76 -2.09 1.23
CA PRO A 151 -14.63 -1.35 0.67
C PRO A 151 -14.09 -0.26 1.62
N PRO A 152 -12.78 0.04 1.59
CA PRO A 152 -12.22 1.10 2.41
C PRO A 152 -12.68 2.49 1.95
N LEU A 153 -12.76 3.40 2.90
CA LEU A 153 -12.79 4.84 2.60
C LEU A 153 -11.36 5.31 2.30
N VAL A 154 -11.20 6.05 1.20
CA VAL A 154 -9.90 6.57 0.77
C VAL A 154 -9.95 8.10 0.75
N GLU A 155 -9.03 8.72 1.49
CA GLU A 155 -8.79 10.16 1.51
C GLU A 155 -7.39 10.45 0.97
N MET A 156 -7.22 11.59 0.30
CA MET A 156 -5.94 12.04 -0.24
C MET A 156 -5.64 13.47 0.21
N GLN A 157 -4.39 13.71 0.61
CA GLN A 157 -3.84 15.03 0.92
C GLN A 157 -2.55 15.22 0.13
N VAL A 158 -2.29 16.44 -0.37
CA VAL A 158 -0.96 16.81 -0.88
C VAL A 158 -0.17 17.40 0.29
N LEU A 159 1.02 16.85 0.54
CA LEU A 159 1.89 17.28 1.62
C LEU A 159 2.56 18.61 1.29
N GLY A 160 2.56 19.54 2.24
CA GLY A 160 3.30 20.81 2.16
C GLY A 160 4.53 20.79 3.07
N GLU A 161 5.27 21.90 3.08
CA GLU A 161 6.45 22.08 3.96
C GLU A 161 6.14 21.84 5.44
N ALA A 162 4.93 22.23 5.89
CA ALA A 162 4.51 22.08 7.29
C ALA A 162 4.27 20.63 7.74
N ASP A 163 4.19 19.68 6.80
CA ASP A 163 3.98 18.26 7.10
C ASP A 163 5.31 17.53 7.44
N PHE A 164 6.45 18.21 7.31
CA PHE A 164 7.78 17.66 7.59
C PHE A 164 8.38 18.34 8.82
N PRO A 165 8.94 17.58 9.78
CA PRO A 165 9.64 18.16 10.92
C PRO A 165 10.90 18.91 10.43
N ALA A 166 11.13 20.09 11.01
CA ALA A 166 12.31 20.92 10.78
C ALA A 166 13.60 20.31 11.35
#